data_AF-A0A6V7LA24-F1
#
_entry.id   AF-A0A6V7LA24-F1
#
_cell.length_a   1.000
_cell.length_b   1.000
_cell.length_c   1.000
_cell.angle_alpha   90.00
_cell.angle_beta   90.00
_cell.angle_gamma   90.00
#
_symmetry.space_group_name_H-M   'P 1'
#
loop_
_entity.id
_entity.type
_entity.pdbx_description
1 polymer ?
#
loop_
_entity_poly.entity_id
_entity_poly.type
_entity_poly.pdbx_seq_one_letter_code
_entity_poly.pdbx_strand_id
1 'polypeptide(L)'
;SYISFDILRRILSDYFGYDILYVMNITDIDDKIIKRARQNHLYEKYIEENKSLDAVLDDAKNVMSAFEETVRTTTDADKKIMLEKMLGKVKNAVENLEKAVKGGNTGEIAEQQKRLLVEAKDPLSDWLDKQYGASVTENAIFNKLSQYWENEYHKDMDALN
;
A
#
# COMPACT_ATOMS: atom_id res chain seq x y z
N SER A 1 -19.14 -8.85 0.98
CA SER A 1 -19.58 -9.63 2.14
C SER A 1 -20.49 -8.85 3.07
N TYR A 2 -20.12 -7.64 3.54
CA TYR A 2 -20.97 -6.86 4.48
C TYR A 2 -22.38 -6.54 3.94
N ILE A 3 -22.51 -6.14 2.68
CA ILE A 3 -23.83 -5.94 2.02
C ILE A 3 -24.68 -7.21 2.06
N SER A 4 -24.08 -8.38 1.78
CA SER A 4 -24.79 -9.64 1.78
C SER A 4 -25.35 -9.98 3.17
N PHE A 5 -24.56 -9.75 4.22
CA PHE A 5 -25.02 -9.99 5.59
C PHE A 5 -26.03 -8.94 6.06
N ASP A 6 -25.93 -7.69 5.61
CA ASP A 6 -26.95 -6.67 5.89
C ASP A 6 -28.30 -7.01 5.22
N ILE A 7 -28.28 -7.48 3.97
CA ILE A 7 -29.49 -7.98 3.29
C ILE A 7 -30.11 -9.14 4.07
N LEU A 8 -29.31 -10.11 4.50
CA LEU A 8 -29.80 -11.23 5.30
C LEU A 8 -30.41 -10.77 6.63
N ARG A 9 -29.73 -9.85 7.32
CA ARG A 9 -30.24 -9.24 8.56
C ARG A 9 -31.61 -8.60 8.34
N ARG A 10 -31.76 -7.77 7.30
CA ARG A 10 -33.03 -7.09 6.96
C ARG A 10 -34.13 -8.07 6.59
N ILE A 11 -33.83 -9.15 5.86
CA ILE A 11 -34.84 -10.19 5.57
C ILE A 11 -35.30 -10.86 6.87
N LEU A 12 -34.38 -11.20 7.77
CA LEU A 12 -34.73 -11.84 9.03
C LEU A 12 -35.51 -10.90 9.96
N SER A 13 -35.13 -9.63 10.04
CA SER A 13 -35.83 -8.65 10.90
C SER A 13 -37.14 -8.15 10.28
N ASP A 14 -37.09 -7.65 9.05
CA ASP A 14 -38.17 -6.84 8.47
C ASP A 14 -39.25 -7.72 7.84
N TYR A 15 -38.87 -8.84 7.23
CA TYR A 15 -39.81 -9.77 6.59
C TYR A 15 -40.28 -10.87 7.54
N PHE A 16 -39.37 -11.50 8.28
CA PHE A 16 -39.72 -12.60 9.20
C PHE A 16 -40.01 -12.15 10.65
N GLY A 17 -39.73 -10.89 11.00
CA GLY A 17 -40.06 -10.34 12.32
C GLY A 17 -39.17 -10.83 13.47
N TYR A 18 -37.98 -11.36 13.19
CA TYR A 18 -37.05 -11.77 14.23
C TYR A 18 -36.37 -10.55 14.88
N ASP A 19 -36.20 -10.61 16.20
CA ASP A 19 -35.32 -9.70 16.92
C ASP A 19 -33.86 -10.14 16.73
N ILE A 20 -33.09 -9.33 16.01
CA ILE A 20 -31.72 -9.66 15.59
C ILE A 20 -30.73 -8.69 16.22
N LEU A 21 -29.86 -9.22 17.08
CA LEU A 21 -28.63 -8.53 17.50
C LEU A 21 -27.52 -8.84 16.49
N TYR A 22 -27.11 -7.84 15.70
CA TYR A 22 -26.03 -7.99 14.73
C TYR A 22 -24.72 -7.40 15.28
N VAL A 23 -23.71 -8.26 15.46
CA VAL A 23 -22.39 -7.89 15.99
C VAL A 23 -21.33 -8.14 14.92
N MET A 24 -20.50 -7.14 14.65
CA MET A 24 -19.34 -7.23 13.76
C MET A 24 -18.09 -6.76 14.51
N ASN A 25 -17.03 -7.56 14.47
CA ASN A 25 -15.74 -7.19 15.03
C ASN A 25 -14.87 -6.47 13.99
N ILE A 26 -14.01 -5.58 14.47
CA ILE A 26 -12.94 -4.95 13.68
C ILE A 26 -11.62 -5.47 14.23
N THR A 27 -10.75 -5.98 13.36
CA THR A 27 -9.39 -6.37 13.75
C THR A 27 -8.51 -5.13 13.69
N ASP A 28 -8.09 -4.62 14.84
CA ASP A 28 -7.23 -3.45 14.98
C ASP A 28 -5.74 -3.82 15.13
N ILE A 29 -5.44 -5.08 15.50
CA ILE A 29 -4.08 -5.62 15.65
C ILE A 29 -3.97 -6.97 14.93
N ASP A 30 -3.12 -7.02 13.89
CA ASP A 30 -2.76 -8.22 13.13
C ASP A 30 -1.38 -8.00 12.47
N ASP A 31 -0.64 -9.08 12.18
CA ASP A 31 0.67 -8.98 11.52
C ASP A 31 0.62 -8.17 10.22
N LYS A 32 -0.48 -8.27 9.46
CA LYS A 32 -0.66 -7.51 8.21
C LYS A 32 -0.88 -6.03 8.47
N ILE A 33 -1.60 -5.68 9.54
CA ILE A 33 -1.82 -4.30 9.96
C ILE A 33 -0.50 -3.69 10.42
N ILE A 34 0.25 -4.40 11.26
CA ILE A 34 1.55 -3.98 11.74
C ILE A 34 2.48 -3.71 10.56
N LYS A 35 2.62 -4.68 9.66
CA LYS A 35 3.46 -4.54 8.46
C LYS A 35 3.03 -3.36 7.61
N ARG A 36 1.72 -3.20 7.33
CA ARG A 36 1.22 -2.12 6.48
C ARG A 36 1.41 -0.75 7.11
N ALA A 37 1.26 -0.63 8.42
CA ALA A 37 1.48 0.63 9.12
C ALA A 37 2.94 1.08 9.05
N ARG A 38 3.91 0.17 9.26
CA ARG A 38 5.34 0.49 9.10
C ARG A 38 5.67 0.87 7.67
N GLN A 39 5.18 0.11 6.69
CA GLN A 39 5.36 0.40 5.27
C GLN A 39 4.88 1.80 4.91
N ASN A 40 3.68 2.18 5.33
CA ASN A 40 3.14 3.51 5.08
C ASN A 40 4.00 4.60 5.74
N HIS A 41 4.35 4.42 7.02
CA HIS A 41 5.15 5.39 7.75
C HIS A 41 6.55 5.59 7.13
N LEU A 42 7.25 4.51 6.80
CA LEU A 42 8.59 4.57 6.20
C LEU A 42 8.55 5.20 4.80
N TYR A 43 7.50 4.92 4.03
CA TYR A 43 7.30 5.54 2.71
C TYR A 43 6.99 7.03 2.81
N GLU A 44 6.11 7.43 3.74
CA GLU A 44 5.81 8.85 4.02
C GLU A 44 7.10 9.60 4.40
N LYS A 45 7.87 9.04 5.33
CA LYS A 45 9.17 9.59 5.75
C LYS A 45 10.16 9.71 4.59
N TYR A 46 10.25 8.69 3.73
CA TYR A 46 11.11 8.70 2.55
C TYR A 46 10.77 9.85 1.58
N ILE A 47 9.48 10.14 1.39
CA ILE A 47 9.04 11.27 0.55
C ILE A 47 9.38 12.60 1.22
N GLU A 48 9.13 12.72 2.53
CA GLU A 48 9.41 13.95 3.29
C GLU A 48 10.89 14.32 3.30
N GLU A 49 11.79 13.33 3.34
CA GLU A 49 13.24 13.53 3.24
C GLU A 49 13.67 14.20 1.93
N ASN A 50 12.83 14.18 0.88
CA ASN A 50 13.08 14.83 -0.42
C ASN A 50 14.51 14.61 -0.93
N LYS A 51 14.95 13.35 -0.93
CA LYS A 51 16.30 12.96 -1.32
C LYS A 51 16.66 13.49 -2.73
N SER A 52 17.96 13.73 -2.93
CA SER A 52 18.50 14.08 -4.24
C SER A 52 18.16 13.04 -5.30
N LEU A 53 17.99 13.47 -6.54
CA LEU A 53 17.65 12.62 -7.67
C LEU A 53 18.57 11.40 -7.82
N ASP A 54 19.88 11.57 -7.64
CA ASP A 54 20.85 10.48 -7.74
C ASP A 54 20.61 9.39 -6.68
N ALA A 55 20.30 9.80 -5.45
CA ALA A 55 19.95 8.88 -4.37
C ALA A 55 18.63 8.14 -4.65
N VAL A 56 17.63 8.84 -5.20
CA VAL A 56 16.35 8.21 -5.57
C VAL A 56 16.54 7.18 -6.69
N LEU A 57 17.40 7.47 -7.66
CA LEU A 57 17.73 6.53 -8.74
C LEU A 57 18.51 5.31 -8.23
N ASP A 58 19.44 5.50 -7.30
CA ASP A 58 20.17 4.39 -6.66
C ASP A 58 19.23 3.50 -5.83
N ASP A 59 18.41 4.12 -4.97
CA ASP A 59 17.39 3.42 -4.18
C ASP A 59 16.42 2.65 -5.12
N ALA A 60 15.97 3.26 -6.22
CA ALA A 60 15.09 2.61 -7.19
C ALA A 60 15.73 1.37 -7.85
N LYS A 61 17.03 1.42 -8.17
CA LYS A 61 17.76 0.27 -8.72
C LYS A 61 17.87 -0.86 -7.70
N ASN A 62 18.19 -0.54 -6.45
CA ASN A 62 18.27 -1.50 -5.35
C ASN A 62 16.91 -2.17 -5.10
N VAL A 63 15.83 -1.37 -5.09
CA VAL A 63 14.45 -1.85 -4.97
C VAL A 63 14.08 -2.76 -6.13
N MET A 64 14.42 -2.39 -7.37
CA MET A 64 14.19 -3.23 -8.53
C MET A 64 14.89 -4.58 -8.42
N SER A 65 16.18 -4.62 -8.05
CA SER A 65 16.91 -5.87 -7.89
C SER A 65 16.31 -6.77 -6.81
N ALA A 66 15.93 -6.20 -5.65
CA ALA A 66 15.26 -6.95 -4.59
C ALA A 66 13.87 -7.46 -5.02
N PHE A 67 13.15 -6.66 -5.81
CA PHE A 67 11.82 -7.00 -6.29
C PHE A 67 11.86 -8.08 -7.39
N GLU A 68 12.86 -8.05 -8.28
CA GLU A 68 13.12 -9.11 -9.25
C GLU A 68 13.35 -10.46 -8.58
N GLU A 69 14.11 -10.49 -7.48
CA GLU A 69 14.31 -11.73 -6.73
C GLU A 69 13.01 -12.23 -6.09
N THR A 70 12.16 -11.32 -5.63
CA THR A 70 10.82 -11.65 -5.11
C THR A 70 9.93 -12.25 -6.20
N VAL A 71 9.98 -11.71 -7.42
CA VAL A 71 9.26 -12.24 -8.58
C VAL A 71 9.74 -13.65 -8.94
N ARG A 72 11.06 -13.89 -8.91
CA ARG A 72 11.67 -15.19 -9.23
C ARG A 72 11.30 -16.27 -8.22
N THR A 73 11.33 -15.94 -6.94
CA THR A 73 11.05 -16.87 -5.83
C THR A 73 9.56 -17.14 -5.63
N THR A 74 8.67 -16.35 -6.25
CA THR A 74 7.22 -16.57 -6.18
C THR A 74 6.82 -17.80 -7.01
N THR A 75 6.26 -18.81 -6.33
CA THR A 75 5.82 -20.06 -6.94
C THR A 75 4.42 -19.97 -7.56
N ASP A 76 3.52 -19.20 -6.94
CA ASP A 76 2.13 -19.06 -7.38
C ASP A 76 2.03 -18.29 -8.71
N ALA A 77 1.33 -18.87 -9.68
CA ALA A 77 1.29 -18.34 -11.05
C ALA A 77 0.56 -17.00 -11.16
N ASP A 78 -0.60 -16.86 -10.52
CA ASP A 78 -1.41 -15.64 -10.58
C ASP A 78 -0.70 -14.48 -9.87
N LYS A 79 -0.14 -14.76 -8.68
CA LYS A 79 0.69 -13.81 -7.95
C LYS A 79 1.93 -13.42 -8.75
N LYS A 80 2.59 -14.38 -9.40
CA LYS A 80 3.78 -14.09 -10.21
C LYS A 80 3.44 -13.17 -11.39
N ILE A 81 2.35 -13.42 -12.12
CA ILE A 81 1.87 -12.55 -13.19
C ILE A 81 1.60 -11.13 -12.67
N MET A 82 0.97 -11.01 -11.50
CA MET A 82 0.74 -9.72 -10.86
C MET A 82 2.05 -8.99 -10.54
N LEU A 83 3.03 -9.68 -9.95
CA LEU A 83 4.32 -9.10 -9.59
C LEU A 83 5.15 -8.73 -10.83
N GLU A 84 5.11 -9.53 -11.89
CA GLU A 84 5.77 -9.22 -13.17
C GLU A 84 5.19 -7.97 -13.83
N LYS A 85 3.85 -7.82 -13.81
CA LYS A 85 3.19 -6.60 -14.28
C LYS A 85 3.63 -5.38 -13.47
N MET A 86 3.72 -5.51 -12.14
CA MET A 86 4.18 -4.44 -11.27
C MET A 86 5.64 -4.08 -11.55
N LEU A 87 6.51 -5.09 -11.72
CA LEU A 87 7.91 -4.90 -12.07
C LEU A 87 8.05 -4.16 -13.41
N GLY A 88 7.23 -4.52 -14.40
CA GLY A 88 7.20 -3.83 -15.70
C GLY A 88 6.83 -2.34 -15.57
N LYS A 89 5.85 -2.00 -14.72
CA LYS A 89 5.49 -0.60 -14.46
C LYS A 89 6.64 0.19 -13.83
N VAL A 90 7.31 -0.39 -12.82
CA VAL A 90 8.45 0.24 -12.16
C VAL A 90 9.62 0.42 -13.14
N LYS A 91 9.94 -0.60 -13.95
CA LYS A 91 10.98 -0.51 -14.99
C LYS A 91 10.71 0.62 -15.97
N ASN A 92 9.48 0.69 -16.49
CA ASN A 92 9.08 1.78 -17.40
C ASN A 92 9.21 3.15 -16.74
N ALA A 93 8.86 3.28 -15.46
CA ALA A 93 8.99 4.53 -14.72
C ALA A 93 10.46 4.95 -14.53
N VAL A 94 11.36 4.00 -14.22
CA VAL A 94 12.79 4.26 -14.12
C VAL A 94 13.37 4.67 -15.48
N GLU A 95 13.04 3.95 -16.55
CA GLU A 95 13.51 4.29 -17.91
C GLU A 95 13.04 5.68 -18.36
N ASN A 96 11.80 6.04 -18.04
CA ASN A 96 11.26 7.36 -18.36
C ASN A 96 11.98 8.46 -17.57
N LEU A 97 12.28 8.21 -16.29
CA LEU A 97 13.07 9.14 -15.48
C LEU A 97 14.49 9.29 -16.04
N GLU A 98 15.18 8.19 -16.37
CA GLU A 98 16.52 8.25 -16.95
C GLU A 98 16.56 9.00 -18.30
N LYS A 99 15.52 8.85 -19.13
CA LYS A 99 15.36 9.64 -20.38
C LYS A 99 15.18 11.12 -20.08
N ALA A 100 14.33 11.48 -19.12
CA ALA A 100 14.12 12.86 -18.72
C ALA A 100 15.42 13.50 -18.17
N VAL A 101 16.20 12.74 -17.39
CA VAL A 101 17.51 13.19 -16.89
C VAL A 101 18.49 13.47 -18.03
N LYS A 102 18.54 12.61 -19.05
CA LYS A 102 19.37 12.84 -20.26
C LYS A 102 18.88 14.04 -21.08
N GLY A 103 17.57 14.32 -21.07
CA GLY A 103 16.96 15.46 -21.74
C GLY A 103 17.19 16.81 -21.06
N GLY A 104 17.56 16.81 -19.77
CA GLY A 104 17.93 18.02 -19.02
C GLY A 104 16.78 18.97 -18.65
N ASN A 105 15.53 18.58 -18.88
CA ASN A 105 14.35 19.38 -18.54
C ASN A 105 13.95 19.17 -17.07
N THR A 106 14.19 20.17 -16.23
CA THR A 106 13.94 20.10 -14.77
C THR A 106 12.47 19.86 -14.42
N GLY A 107 11.52 20.39 -15.19
CA GLY A 107 10.09 20.18 -14.96
C GLY A 107 9.67 18.73 -15.22
N GLU A 108 10.16 18.17 -16.33
CA GLU A 108 9.89 16.79 -16.72
C GLU A 108 10.56 15.78 -15.77
N ILE A 109 11.78 16.07 -15.30
CA ILE A 109 12.47 15.25 -14.30
C ILE A 109 11.66 15.18 -13.00
N ALA A 110 11.17 16.32 -12.50
CA ALA A 110 10.37 16.34 -11.28
C ALA A 110 9.05 15.57 -11.44
N GLU A 111 8.41 15.63 -12.61
CA GLU A 111 7.20 14.87 -12.90
C GLU A 111 7.48 13.36 -12.97
N GLN A 112 8.52 12.94 -13.69
CA GLN A 112 8.87 11.52 -13.79
C GLN A 112 9.37 10.96 -12.44
N GLN A 113 10.04 11.78 -11.62
CA GLN A 113 10.45 11.38 -10.27
C GLN A 113 9.23 11.10 -9.39
N LYS A 114 8.23 11.99 -9.39
CA LYS A 114 6.97 11.76 -8.66
C LYS A 114 6.26 10.50 -9.16
N ARG A 115 6.21 10.31 -10.48
CA ARG A 115 5.59 9.12 -11.08
C ARG A 115 6.29 7.84 -10.67
N LEU A 116 7.62 7.82 -10.66
CA LEU A 116 8.41 6.68 -10.18
C LEU A 116 8.07 6.36 -8.72
N LEU A 117 8.02 7.36 -7.84
CA LEU A 117 7.72 7.15 -6.42
C LEU A 117 6.30 6.59 -6.20
N VAL A 118 5.34 6.94 -7.06
CA VAL A 118 3.98 6.40 -7.03
C VAL A 118 3.94 4.95 -7.52
N GLU A 119 4.52 4.67 -8.68
CA GLU A 119 4.51 3.32 -9.27
C GLU A 119 5.36 2.31 -8.47
N ALA A 120 6.45 2.79 -7.85
CA ALA A 120 7.33 1.98 -7.01
C ALA A 120 6.88 1.91 -5.55
N LYS A 121 5.73 2.50 -5.16
CA LYS A 121 5.31 2.61 -3.75
C LYS A 121 5.37 1.28 -3.01
N ASP A 122 4.75 0.23 -3.53
CA ASP A 122 4.68 -1.05 -2.82
C ASP A 122 6.05 -1.76 -2.74
N PRO A 123 6.81 -1.93 -3.85
CA PRO A 123 8.18 -2.46 -3.78
C PRO A 123 9.11 -1.65 -2.87
N LEU A 124 9.05 -0.32 -2.95
CA LEU A 124 9.86 0.58 -2.14
C LEU A 124 9.50 0.45 -0.66
N SER A 125 8.20 0.40 -0.33
CA SER A 125 7.75 0.26 1.05
C SER A 125 8.17 -1.09 1.65
N ASP A 126 8.09 -2.19 0.89
CA ASP A 126 8.55 -3.50 1.36
C ASP A 126 10.08 -3.55 1.53
N TRP A 127 10.83 -2.91 0.64
CA TRP A 127 12.27 -2.77 0.78
C TRP A 127 12.65 -1.93 2.01
N LEU A 128 12.00 -0.79 2.22
CA LEU A 128 12.21 0.06 3.40
C LEU A 128 11.84 -0.68 4.70
N ASP A 129 10.74 -1.42 4.73
CA ASP A 129 10.32 -2.22 5.90
C ASP A 129 11.34 -3.32 6.24
N LYS A 130 11.98 -3.93 5.23
CA LYS A 130 13.07 -4.90 5.47
C LYS A 130 14.31 -4.25 6.10
N GLN A 131 14.62 -3.00 5.76
CA GLN A 131 15.80 -2.30 6.29
C GLN A 131 15.53 -1.64 7.64
N TYR A 132 14.38 -0.98 7.78
CA TYR A 132 14.08 -0.08 8.88
C TYR A 132 12.82 -0.45 9.66
N GLY A 133 12.10 -1.51 9.29
CA GLY A 133 10.87 -1.91 10.00
C GLY A 133 11.11 -2.26 11.47
N ALA A 134 12.32 -2.67 11.85
CA ALA A 134 12.67 -2.93 13.25
C ALA A 134 12.83 -1.65 14.10
N SER A 135 13.08 -0.49 13.48
CA SER A 135 13.21 0.78 14.22
C SER A 135 11.86 1.44 14.50
N VAL A 136 10.80 1.03 13.79
CA VAL A 136 9.45 1.56 13.96
C VAL A 136 8.78 0.87 15.16
N THR A 137 8.77 1.56 16.31
CA THR A 137 8.25 1.03 17.58
C THR A 137 7.10 1.85 18.18
N GLU A 138 6.80 3.01 17.60
CA GLU A 138 5.78 3.92 18.14
C GLU A 138 4.37 3.35 17.92
N ASN A 139 3.65 3.12 19.03
CA ASN A 139 2.31 2.53 18.98
C ASN A 139 1.30 3.35 18.14
N ALA A 140 1.46 4.69 18.15
CA ALA A 140 0.60 5.60 17.40
C ALA A 140 0.62 5.34 15.88
N ILE A 141 1.73 4.84 15.33
CA ILE A 141 1.87 4.53 13.91
C ILE A 141 0.93 3.38 13.52
N PHE A 142 0.82 2.37 14.37
CA PHE A 142 -0.04 1.21 14.14
C PHE A 142 -1.51 1.57 14.32
N ASN A 143 -1.83 2.32 15.38
CA ASN A 143 -3.22 2.72 15.66
C ASN A 143 -3.79 3.63 14.57
N LYS A 144 -2.98 4.52 13.97
CA LYS A 144 -3.42 5.43 12.90
C LYS A 144 -4.04 4.66 11.72
N LEU A 145 -3.46 3.52 11.33
CA LEU A 145 -3.96 2.71 10.23
C LEU A 145 -5.30 2.05 10.58
N SER A 146 -5.41 1.49 11.79
CA SER A 146 -6.63 0.82 12.25
C SER A 146 -7.79 1.81 12.40
N GLN A 147 -7.53 2.97 13.02
CA GLN A 147 -8.50 4.05 13.16
C GLN A 147 -9.00 4.57 11.82
N TYR A 148 -8.14 4.65 10.80
CA TYR A 148 -8.56 5.06 9.47
C TYR A 148 -9.64 4.11 8.92
N TRP A 149 -9.38 2.79 8.95
CA TRP A 149 -10.31 1.80 8.40
C TRP A 149 -11.58 1.62 9.23
N GLU A 150 -11.48 1.74 10.55
CA GLU A 150 -12.64 1.76 11.46
C GLU A 150 -13.56 2.95 11.13
N ASN A 151 -13.00 4.14 10.95
CA ASN A 151 -13.79 5.33 10.57
C ASN A 151 -14.42 5.19 9.19
N GLU A 152 -13.71 4.67 8.19
CA GLU A 152 -14.28 4.45 6.86
C GLU A 152 -15.42 3.42 6.91
N TYR A 153 -15.25 2.37 7.69
CA TYR A 153 -16.29 1.38 7.92
C TYR A 153 -17.55 2.00 8.55
N HIS A 154 -17.39 2.83 9.59
CA HIS A 154 -18.52 3.51 10.21
C HIS A 154 -19.25 4.45 9.25
N LYS A 155 -18.51 5.22 8.43
CA LYS A 155 -19.12 6.07 7.39
C LYS A 155 -19.95 5.26 6.39
N ASP A 156 -19.43 4.11 5.95
CA ASP A 156 -20.15 3.23 5.03
C ASP A 156 -21.41 2.64 5.69
N MET A 157 -21.35 2.26 6.96
CA MET A 157 -22.51 1.76 7.71
C MET A 157 -23.57 2.84 7.96
N ASP A 158 -23.16 4.07 8.24
CA ASP A 158 -24.07 5.21 8.39
C ASP A 158 -24.77 5.55 7.08
N ALA A 159 -24.09 5.40 5.94
CA ALA A 159 -24.69 5.65 4.62
C ALA A 159 -25.70 4.57 4.19
N LEU A 160 -25.68 3.39 4.81
CA LEU A 160 -26.59 2.27 4.51
C LEU A 160 -27.89 2.29 5.34
N ASN A 161 -27.96 3.11 6.40
CA ASN A 161 -29.10 3.18 7.34
C ASN A 161 -29.82 4.53 7.27
#